data_AF-A0A2V6AZE4-F1
#
_entry.id   AF-A0A2V6AZE4-F1
#
_cell.length_a   1.000
_cell.length_b   1.000
_cell.length_c   1.000
_cell.angle_alpha   90.00
_cell.angle_beta   90.00
_cell.angle_gamma   90.00
#
_symmetry.space_group_name_H-M   'P 1'
#
loop_
_entity.id
_entity.type
_entity.pdbx_description
1 polymer ?
#
loop_
_entity_poly.entity_id
_entity_poly.type
_entity_poly.pdbx_seq_one_letter_code
_entity_poly.pdbx_strand_id
1 'polypeptide(L)'
;MTPLTDLGSAKYLGFAGGLYPNGKNSPPSAYDQAGIALAATVQALDTAGEPSTSGKIVMLCIGMSNASSEFSQFIRLADADARKNPGLLMIDAALEGAAATDIALPFGDYWKHVDSQLQPCEVSAAQVQVVWLKTAFAHERRGFPESARLLQRTLRSIVEILSTKFAQLKLVYVSSRIYGGYSETDLSPEPIAYESAFAVKWLIEERINNSGPDSSVPWVSWGPYLWADGLTPRSDGLTWERSDFGPDGVHPSAQGVLKVATMLLEFFQNGTTTKPWFFSLMP
;
A
#
# COMPACT_ATOMS: atom_id res chain seq x y z
N MET A 1 -3.87 -19.82 -9.19
CA MET A 1 -4.52 -19.71 -7.86
C MET A 1 -5.73 -18.78 -7.95
N THR A 2 -6.71 -18.87 -7.05
CA THR A 2 -7.90 -17.99 -7.13
C THR A 2 -7.65 -16.66 -6.39
N PRO A 3 -7.81 -15.48 -7.02
CA PRO A 3 -7.63 -14.19 -6.35
C PRO A 3 -8.46 -14.08 -5.07
N LEU A 4 -7.99 -13.37 -4.03
CA LEU A 4 -8.73 -13.28 -2.76
C LEU A 4 -10.15 -12.76 -2.95
N THR A 5 -10.33 -11.77 -3.83
CA THR A 5 -11.64 -11.20 -4.17
C THR A 5 -12.62 -12.21 -4.73
N ASP A 6 -12.11 -13.22 -5.42
CA ASP A 6 -12.90 -14.22 -6.13
C ASP A 6 -13.03 -15.50 -5.28
N LEU A 7 -12.05 -15.76 -4.41
CA LEU A 7 -12.03 -16.87 -3.47
C LEU A 7 -13.12 -16.71 -2.41
N GLY A 8 -13.36 -15.49 -1.93
CA GLY A 8 -14.45 -15.19 -0.99
C GLY A 8 -14.43 -16.09 0.25
N SER A 9 -15.53 -16.80 0.52
CA SER A 9 -15.62 -17.73 1.66
C SER A 9 -14.99 -19.11 1.42
N ALA A 10 -14.57 -19.43 0.19
CA ALA A 10 -13.82 -20.65 -0.09
C ALA A 10 -12.41 -20.55 0.50
N LYS A 11 -11.72 -21.70 0.63
CA LYS A 11 -10.46 -21.80 1.37
C LYS A 11 -9.28 -22.09 0.47
N TYR A 12 -8.19 -21.35 0.67
CA TYR A 12 -6.83 -21.72 0.25
C TYR A 12 -6.11 -22.31 1.46
N LEU A 13 -5.74 -23.59 1.38
CA LEU A 13 -4.99 -24.30 2.44
C LEU A 13 -5.56 -24.07 3.86
N GLY A 14 -6.89 -24.06 3.98
CA GLY A 14 -7.61 -23.89 5.25
C GLY A 14 -8.06 -22.47 5.59
N PHE A 15 -7.62 -21.44 4.87
CA PHE A 15 -7.91 -20.04 5.15
C PHE A 15 -8.83 -19.41 4.10
N ALA A 16 -9.86 -18.70 4.56
CA ALA A 16 -10.81 -18.03 3.67
C ALA A 16 -10.16 -16.84 2.94
N GLY A 17 -10.61 -16.61 1.71
CA GLY A 17 -10.31 -15.42 0.92
C GLY A 17 -11.09 -14.19 1.38
N GLY A 18 -11.43 -13.33 0.42
CA GLY A 18 -11.93 -11.97 0.65
C GLY A 18 -10.83 -11.03 1.12
N LEU A 19 -10.97 -9.75 0.82
CA LEU A 19 -10.06 -8.72 1.31
C LEU A 19 -10.26 -8.43 2.82
N TYR A 20 -11.46 -8.69 3.34
CA TYR A 20 -11.89 -8.39 4.70
C TYR A 20 -12.46 -9.63 5.40
N PRO A 21 -12.75 -9.57 6.72
CA PRO A 21 -13.35 -10.69 7.46
C PRO A 21 -14.54 -11.34 6.77
N ASN A 22 -14.70 -12.64 7.03
CA ASN A 22 -15.83 -13.45 6.56
C ASN A 22 -15.93 -13.57 5.02
N GLY A 23 -14.79 -13.51 4.31
CA GLY A 23 -14.77 -13.71 2.85
C GLY A 23 -15.36 -12.53 2.07
N LYS A 24 -15.36 -11.32 2.65
CA LYS A 24 -15.93 -10.12 2.05
C LYS A 24 -14.87 -9.27 1.35
N ASN A 25 -15.29 -8.50 0.34
CA ASN A 25 -14.42 -7.54 -0.35
C ASN A 25 -14.69 -6.08 0.07
N SER A 26 -15.56 -5.89 1.07
CA SER A 26 -15.85 -4.60 1.69
C SER A 26 -15.52 -4.65 3.18
N PRO A 27 -14.97 -3.57 3.77
CA PRO A 27 -14.74 -3.48 5.21
C PRO A 27 -16.07 -3.57 5.99
N PRO A 28 -16.04 -3.98 7.27
CA PRO A 28 -17.16 -3.79 8.18
C PRO A 28 -17.54 -2.30 8.28
N SER A 29 -18.84 -1.99 8.33
CA SER A 29 -19.33 -0.61 8.25
C SER A 29 -18.73 0.33 9.31
N ALA A 30 -18.62 -0.11 10.57
CA ALA A 30 -18.03 0.70 11.63
C ALA A 30 -16.55 1.03 11.37
N TYR A 31 -15.79 0.07 10.83
CA TYR A 31 -14.38 0.28 10.48
C TYR A 31 -14.22 1.22 9.28
N ASP A 32 -15.11 1.12 8.30
CA ASP A 32 -15.15 1.99 7.13
C ASP A 32 -15.48 3.44 7.52
N GLN A 33 -16.50 3.63 8.37
CA GLN A 33 -16.89 4.95 8.88
C GLN A 33 -15.77 5.62 9.69
N ALA A 34 -15.01 4.86 10.47
CA ALA A 34 -13.83 5.38 11.17
C ALA A 34 -12.75 5.86 10.17
N GLY A 35 -12.51 5.12 9.09
CA GLY A 35 -11.60 5.52 8.01
C GLY A 35 -12.07 6.77 7.28
N ILE A 36 -13.38 6.88 6.99
CA ILE A 36 -13.99 8.06 6.37
C ILE A 36 -13.85 9.28 7.27
N ALA A 37 -14.11 9.13 8.57
CA ALA A 37 -13.96 10.21 9.54
C ALA A 37 -12.51 10.70 9.61
N LEU A 38 -11.52 9.80 9.65
CA LEU A 38 -10.10 10.17 9.62
C LEU A 38 -9.71 10.84 8.30
N ALA A 39 -10.17 10.32 7.16
CA ALA A 39 -9.93 10.90 5.84
C ALA A 39 -10.45 12.34 5.73
N ALA A 40 -11.60 12.64 6.34
CA ALA A 40 -12.15 14.00 6.38
C ALA A 40 -11.29 14.98 7.19
N THR A 41 -10.38 14.49 8.04
CA THR A 41 -9.43 15.34 8.77
C THR A 41 -8.10 15.56 8.04
N VAL A 42 -7.85 14.88 6.92
CA VAL A 42 -6.62 15.06 6.14
C VAL A 42 -6.66 16.45 5.50
N GLN A 43 -5.66 17.28 5.82
CA GLN A 43 -5.64 18.70 5.43
C GLN A 43 -4.20 19.20 5.29
N ALA A 44 -4.00 20.35 4.65
CA ALA A 44 -2.67 20.94 4.52
C ALA A 44 -2.09 21.33 5.90
N LEU A 45 -0.85 20.88 6.16
CA LEU A 45 -0.10 21.18 7.39
C LEU A 45 1.18 21.95 7.06
N ASP A 46 1.63 22.81 7.96
CA ASP A 46 2.97 23.40 7.91
C ASP A 46 4.06 22.42 8.41
N THR A 47 5.32 22.84 8.36
CA THR A 47 6.46 21.98 8.77
C THR A 47 6.49 21.65 10.26
N ALA A 48 5.69 22.32 11.11
CA ALA A 48 5.50 21.95 12.51
C ALA A 48 4.37 20.92 12.70
N GLY A 49 3.62 20.59 11.65
CA GLY A 49 2.47 19.70 11.70
C GLY A 49 1.16 20.40 12.07
N GLU A 50 1.13 21.72 12.02
CA GLU A 50 -0.05 22.51 12.35
C GLU A 50 -0.86 22.86 11.09
N PRO A 51 -2.20 22.96 11.15
CA PRO A 51 -3.02 23.30 9.99
C PRO A 51 -2.63 24.64 9.35
N SER A 52 -2.39 24.64 8.04
CA SER A 52 -1.95 25.83 7.32
C SER A 52 -2.46 25.85 5.87
N THR A 53 -3.00 26.99 5.43
CA THR A 53 -3.50 27.18 4.06
C THR A 53 -2.39 27.19 3.01
N SER A 54 -1.15 27.51 3.40
CA SER A 54 0.05 27.40 2.56
C SER A 54 0.81 26.08 2.78
N GLY A 55 0.28 25.20 3.64
CA GLY A 55 0.87 23.93 3.98
C GLY A 55 0.75 22.88 2.88
N LYS A 56 1.10 21.64 3.23
CA LYS A 56 1.03 20.46 2.36
C LYS A 56 0.31 19.31 3.04
N ILE A 57 -0.44 18.54 2.26
CA ILE A 57 -0.81 17.16 2.61
C ILE A 57 0.32 16.30 2.05
N VAL A 58 1.11 15.64 2.90
CA VAL A 58 2.19 14.77 2.43
C VAL A 58 1.74 13.31 2.44
N MET A 59 1.85 12.67 1.28
CA MET A 59 1.65 11.25 1.07
C MET A 59 2.97 10.57 0.68
N LEU A 60 3.35 9.50 1.36
CA LEU A 60 4.56 8.74 1.05
C LEU A 60 4.25 7.39 0.40
N CYS A 61 5.11 6.95 -0.51
CA CYS A 61 5.28 5.54 -0.82
C CYS A 61 6.37 4.95 0.07
N ILE A 62 6.06 3.83 0.73
CA ILE A 62 7.00 3.05 1.53
C ILE A 62 7.03 1.63 0.96
N GLY A 63 8.21 1.14 0.60
CA GLY A 63 8.31 -0.12 -0.09
C GLY A 63 9.67 -0.37 -0.74
N MET A 64 9.65 -1.35 -1.64
CA MET A 64 10.82 -1.84 -2.38
C MET A 64 10.83 -1.29 -3.84
N SER A 65 11.77 -1.75 -4.67
CA SER A 65 11.93 -1.33 -6.08
C SER A 65 10.63 -1.32 -6.90
N ASN A 66 9.82 -2.38 -6.80
CA ASN A 66 8.52 -2.43 -7.49
C ASN A 66 7.61 -1.26 -7.06
N ALA A 67 7.53 -0.99 -5.75
CA ALA A 67 6.71 0.10 -5.22
C ALA A 67 7.21 1.46 -5.71
N SER A 68 8.53 1.67 -5.75
CA SER A 68 9.12 2.92 -6.28
C SER A 68 8.72 3.15 -7.74
N SER A 69 8.95 2.16 -8.61
CA SER A 69 8.63 2.29 -10.04
C SER A 69 7.15 2.57 -10.29
N GLU A 70 6.27 1.85 -9.60
CA GLU A 70 4.82 1.97 -9.70
C GLU A 70 4.31 3.32 -9.15
N PHE A 71 4.81 3.74 -7.99
CA PHE A 71 4.38 5.00 -7.37
C PHE A 71 4.91 6.21 -8.12
N SER A 72 6.15 6.17 -8.60
CA SER A 72 6.71 7.22 -9.44
C SER A 72 5.90 7.44 -10.72
N GLN A 73 5.37 6.37 -11.35
CA GLN A 73 4.43 6.51 -12.46
C GLN A 73 3.06 7.01 -12.01
N PHE A 74 2.57 6.59 -10.84
CA PHE A 74 1.33 7.11 -10.28
C PHE A 74 1.39 8.63 -10.00
N ILE A 75 2.51 9.13 -9.44
CA ILE A 75 2.74 10.58 -9.27
C ILE A 75 2.57 11.30 -10.61
N ARG A 76 3.20 10.81 -11.69
CA ARG A 76 3.07 11.42 -13.03
C ARG A 76 1.63 11.46 -13.54
N LEU A 77 0.87 10.37 -13.35
CA LEU A 77 -0.54 10.33 -13.74
C LEU A 77 -1.40 11.27 -12.90
N ALA A 78 -1.16 11.33 -11.59
CA ALA A 78 -1.88 12.20 -10.67
C ALA A 78 -1.59 13.69 -10.94
N ASP A 79 -0.33 14.05 -11.21
CA ASP A 79 0.07 15.43 -11.50
C ASP A 79 -0.47 15.93 -12.85
N ALA A 80 -0.75 15.03 -13.79
CA ALA A 80 -1.41 15.35 -15.05
C ALA A 80 -2.94 15.58 -14.89
N ASP A 81 -3.55 15.15 -13.78
CA ASP A 81 -4.96 15.34 -13.51
C ASP A 81 -5.20 16.70 -12.84
N ALA A 82 -5.76 17.65 -13.59
CA ALA A 82 -6.04 19.01 -13.11
C ALA A 82 -6.99 19.08 -11.89
N ARG A 83 -7.67 17.98 -11.55
CA ARG A 83 -8.54 17.89 -10.36
C ARG A 83 -7.76 17.61 -9.07
N LYS A 84 -6.51 17.12 -9.18
CA LYS A 84 -5.63 16.83 -8.05
C LYS A 84 -5.60 18.01 -7.09
N ASN A 85 -5.73 17.74 -5.80
CA ASN A 85 -5.59 18.77 -4.79
C ASN A 85 -4.19 19.44 -4.90
N PRO A 86 -4.09 20.75 -5.16
CA PRO A 86 -2.79 21.42 -5.32
C PRO A 86 -1.97 21.46 -4.02
N GLY A 87 -2.61 21.23 -2.86
CA GLY A 87 -1.95 21.06 -1.58
C GLY A 87 -1.36 19.65 -1.36
N LEU A 88 -1.71 18.67 -2.20
CA LEU A 88 -1.21 17.30 -2.09
C LEU A 88 0.19 17.15 -2.71
N LEU A 89 1.16 16.84 -1.86
CA LEU A 89 2.49 16.43 -2.24
C LEU A 89 2.63 14.90 -2.06
N MET A 90 2.98 14.22 -3.14
CA MET A 90 3.26 12.78 -3.13
C MET A 90 4.76 12.58 -3.30
N ILE A 91 5.37 11.75 -2.45
CA ILE A 91 6.81 11.51 -2.45
C ILE A 91 7.05 10.01 -2.55
N ASP A 92 7.86 9.61 -3.52
CA ASP A 92 8.39 8.25 -3.57
C ASP A 92 9.53 8.10 -2.56
N ALA A 93 9.25 7.42 -1.45
CA ALA A 93 10.23 7.12 -0.41
C ALA A 93 10.49 5.61 -0.29
N ALA A 94 10.16 4.84 -1.33
CA ALA A 94 10.60 3.46 -1.44
C ALA A 94 12.11 3.39 -1.74
N LEU A 95 12.73 2.27 -1.36
CA LEU A 95 14.16 2.05 -1.56
C LEU A 95 14.36 0.79 -2.40
N GLU A 96 15.09 0.92 -3.50
CA GLU A 96 15.47 -0.22 -4.33
C GLU A 96 16.30 -1.23 -3.54
N GLY A 97 16.02 -2.52 -3.75
CA GLY A 97 16.72 -3.61 -3.05
C GLY A 97 16.30 -3.84 -1.59
N ALA A 98 15.46 -2.98 -1.00
CA ALA A 98 14.99 -3.17 0.38
C ALA A 98 13.92 -4.27 0.46
N ALA A 99 14.13 -5.27 1.30
CA ALA A 99 13.10 -6.24 1.66
C ALA A 99 12.28 -5.73 2.86
N ALA A 100 11.15 -6.38 3.13
CA ALA A 100 10.30 -6.04 4.29
C ALA A 100 11.07 -6.08 5.63
N THR A 101 12.11 -6.91 5.73
CA THR A 101 12.99 -6.96 6.91
C THR A 101 13.77 -5.66 7.13
N ASP A 102 14.21 -5.00 6.06
CA ASP A 102 15.00 -3.76 6.15
C ASP A 102 14.12 -2.58 6.57
N ILE A 103 12.90 -2.54 6.04
CA ILE A 103 11.88 -1.53 6.40
C ILE A 103 11.48 -1.67 7.87
N ALA A 104 11.42 -2.90 8.39
CA ALA A 104 11.07 -3.21 9.77
C ALA A 104 12.18 -2.90 10.80
N LEU A 105 13.31 -2.33 10.38
CA LEU A 105 14.37 -1.85 11.28
C LEU A 105 14.23 -0.33 11.51
N PRO A 106 13.73 0.15 12.67
CA PRO A 106 13.37 1.57 12.88
C PRO A 106 14.52 2.58 12.73
N PHE A 107 15.76 2.11 12.91
CA PHE A 107 16.99 2.91 12.86
C PHE A 107 17.92 2.48 11.72
N GLY A 108 17.42 1.68 10.76
CA GLY A 108 18.18 1.20 9.60
C GLY A 108 18.36 2.27 8.51
N ASP A 109 19.20 1.96 7.53
CA ASP A 109 19.49 2.86 6.40
C ASP A 109 18.26 3.17 5.55
N TYR A 110 17.25 2.28 5.54
CA TYR A 110 15.96 2.53 4.91
C TYR A 110 15.32 3.84 5.39
N TRP A 111 15.33 4.10 6.71
CA TRP A 111 14.69 5.31 7.23
C TRP A 111 15.54 6.57 7.05
N LYS A 112 16.87 6.44 7.00
CA LYS A 112 17.73 7.57 6.59
C LYS A 112 17.44 7.97 5.15
N HIS A 113 17.19 6.99 4.27
CA HIS A 113 16.75 7.24 2.90
C HIS A 113 15.41 7.97 2.88
N VAL A 114 14.40 7.48 3.62
CA VAL A 114 13.09 8.15 3.72
C VAL A 114 13.25 9.61 4.17
N ASP A 115 14.05 9.88 5.22
CA ASP A 115 14.30 11.23 5.71
C ASP A 115 14.95 12.11 4.62
N SER A 116 15.86 11.55 3.83
CA SER A 116 16.52 12.27 2.72
C SER A 116 15.57 12.62 1.57
N GLN A 117 14.47 11.87 1.36
CA GLN A 117 13.48 12.18 0.32
C GLN A 117 12.58 13.37 0.70
N LEU A 118 12.45 13.68 2.00
CA LEU A 118 11.66 14.82 2.47
C LEU A 118 12.40 16.16 2.29
N GLN A 119 13.73 16.16 2.40
CA GLN A 119 14.55 17.39 2.42
C GLN A 119 14.41 18.24 1.13
N PRO A 120 14.52 17.70 -0.10
CA PRO A 120 14.42 18.49 -1.33
C PRO A 120 13.03 19.09 -1.56
N CYS A 121 12.01 18.53 -0.90
CA CYS A 121 10.63 18.99 -0.99
C CYS A 121 10.29 20.09 0.02
N GLU A 122 11.24 20.47 0.89
CA GLU A 122 11.04 21.44 1.97
C GLU A 122 9.88 21.09 2.92
N VAL A 123 9.63 19.80 3.13
CA VAL A 123 8.60 19.28 4.05
C VAL A 123 9.22 18.54 5.23
N SER A 124 8.45 18.34 6.31
CA SER A 124 8.86 17.59 7.48
C SER A 124 8.05 16.31 7.66
N ALA A 125 8.56 15.40 8.50
CA ALA A 125 7.83 14.21 8.95
C ALA A 125 6.49 14.54 9.63
N ALA A 126 6.35 15.74 10.21
CA ALA A 126 5.12 16.19 10.85
C ALA A 126 3.99 16.47 9.84
N GLN A 127 4.28 16.62 8.55
CA GLN A 127 3.28 16.84 7.50
C GLN A 127 2.72 15.54 6.88
N VAL A 128 3.38 14.41 7.15
CA VAL A 128 3.02 13.11 6.59
C VAL A 128 1.72 12.62 7.24
N GLN A 129 0.68 12.48 6.42
CA GLN A 129 -0.65 12.06 6.86
C GLN A 129 -1.13 10.75 6.21
N VAL A 130 -0.53 10.38 5.06
CA VAL A 130 -0.94 9.21 4.28
C VAL A 130 0.27 8.42 3.82
N VAL A 131 0.17 7.08 3.85
CA VAL A 131 1.16 6.18 3.30
C VAL A 131 0.51 5.17 2.37
N TRP A 132 1.10 4.93 1.20
CA TRP A 132 0.92 3.69 0.45
C TRP A 132 2.09 2.75 0.75
N LEU A 133 1.79 1.56 1.25
CA LEU A 133 2.75 0.56 1.68
C LEU A 133 2.68 -0.66 0.75
N LYS A 134 3.80 -0.99 0.10
CA LYS A 134 3.94 -2.22 -0.67
C LYS A 134 5.33 -2.81 -0.49
N THR A 135 5.41 -3.97 0.16
CA THR A 135 6.67 -4.67 0.39
C THR A 135 6.49 -6.19 0.38
N ALA A 136 7.59 -6.92 0.33
CA ALA A 136 7.65 -8.36 0.44
C ALA A 136 9.00 -8.80 1.01
N PHE A 137 9.11 -10.07 1.40
CA PHE A 137 10.42 -10.68 1.62
C PHE A 137 11.09 -11.03 0.30
N ALA A 138 12.43 -11.06 0.35
CA ALA A 138 13.26 -11.72 -0.64
C ALA A 138 13.68 -13.11 -0.10
N HIS A 139 13.77 -14.11 -0.98
CA HIS A 139 14.33 -15.44 -0.66
C HIS A 139 13.61 -16.19 0.49
N GLU A 140 12.32 -15.94 0.69
CA GLU A 140 11.52 -16.64 1.71
C GLU A 140 11.21 -18.08 1.26
N ARG A 141 11.28 -19.04 2.20
CA ARG A 141 11.18 -20.48 1.91
C ARG A 141 10.40 -21.28 2.96
N ARG A 142 9.81 -20.63 3.97
CA ARG A 142 9.07 -21.31 5.05
C ARG A 142 7.75 -21.95 4.61
N GLY A 143 7.23 -21.58 3.43
CA GLY A 143 5.93 -22.06 2.94
C GLY A 143 4.75 -21.40 3.63
N PHE A 144 3.54 -21.89 3.35
CA PHE A 144 2.28 -21.35 3.89
C PHE A 144 1.73 -22.23 5.01
N PRO A 145 1.22 -21.63 6.11
CA PRO A 145 0.98 -20.19 6.32
C PRO A 145 2.15 -19.41 6.93
N GLU A 146 3.29 -20.05 7.21
CA GLU A 146 4.39 -19.49 8.01
C GLU A 146 4.98 -18.21 7.41
N SER A 147 5.23 -18.19 6.09
CA SER A 147 5.77 -17.04 5.35
C SER A 147 4.80 -15.85 5.39
N ALA A 148 3.52 -16.09 5.10
CA ALA A 148 2.48 -15.07 5.14
C ALA A 148 2.27 -14.53 6.57
N ARG A 149 2.30 -15.39 7.59
CA ARG A 149 2.22 -14.97 8.99
C ARG A 149 3.43 -14.17 9.44
N LEU A 150 4.62 -14.51 8.96
CA LEU A 150 5.81 -13.71 9.22
C LEU A 150 5.67 -12.33 8.58
N LEU A 151 5.25 -12.26 7.31
CA LEU A 151 5.04 -11.00 6.62
C LEU A 151 3.96 -10.15 7.30
N GLN A 152 2.87 -10.76 7.79
CA GLN A 152 1.84 -10.05 8.58
C GLN A 152 2.47 -9.35 9.80
N ARG A 153 3.27 -10.08 10.59
CA ARG A 153 3.91 -9.51 11.79
C ARG A 153 4.91 -8.41 11.42
N THR A 154 5.65 -8.59 10.32
CA THR A 154 6.58 -7.58 9.81
C THR A 154 5.85 -6.33 9.34
N LEU A 155 4.73 -6.47 8.60
CA LEU A 155 3.90 -5.33 8.20
C LEU A 155 3.33 -4.60 9.41
N ARG A 156 2.91 -5.31 10.46
CA ARG A 156 2.50 -4.68 11.73
C ARG A 156 3.63 -3.84 12.33
N SER A 157 4.84 -4.40 12.44
CA SER A 157 6.00 -3.64 12.94
C SER A 157 6.32 -2.42 12.07
N ILE A 158 6.19 -2.52 10.74
CA ILE A 158 6.35 -1.36 9.86
C ILE A 158 5.30 -0.30 10.16
N VAL A 159 4.02 -0.66 10.34
CA VAL A 159 2.96 0.29 10.71
C VAL A 159 3.23 0.96 12.07
N GLU A 160 3.73 0.23 13.06
CA GLU A 160 4.13 0.79 14.36
C GLU A 160 5.28 1.81 14.21
N ILE A 161 6.26 1.50 13.38
CA ILE A 161 7.37 2.41 13.06
C ILE A 161 6.85 3.67 12.36
N LEU A 162 5.97 3.53 11.37
CA LEU A 162 5.33 4.64 10.67
C LEU A 162 4.58 5.55 11.65
N SER A 163 3.79 4.97 12.56
CA SER A 163 3.06 5.69 13.59
C SER A 163 3.97 6.48 14.54
N THR A 164 5.19 5.98 14.78
CA THR A 164 6.17 6.63 15.66
C THR A 164 6.90 7.77 14.93
N LYS A 165 7.21 7.58 13.65
CA LYS A 165 7.97 8.55 12.84
C LYS A 165 7.10 9.71 12.34
N PHE A 166 5.82 9.47 12.13
CA PHE A 166 4.91 10.43 11.50
C PHE A 166 3.74 10.73 12.45
N ALA A 167 3.91 11.75 13.29
CA ALA A 167 2.96 12.10 14.35
C ALA A 167 1.55 12.46 13.85
N GLN A 168 1.41 12.86 12.58
CA GLN A 168 0.13 13.20 11.94
C GLN A 168 -0.40 12.11 11.01
N LEU A 169 0.20 10.91 11.01
CA LEU A 169 -0.20 9.81 10.13
C LEU A 169 -1.60 9.31 10.48
N LYS A 170 -2.50 9.36 9.50
CA LYS A 170 -3.91 8.98 9.66
C LYS A 170 -4.26 7.71 8.89
N LEU A 171 -3.76 7.57 7.67
CA LEU A 171 -4.18 6.55 6.72
C LEU A 171 -2.98 5.77 6.17
N VAL A 172 -3.03 4.44 6.25
CA VAL A 172 -2.06 3.55 5.62
C VAL A 172 -2.81 2.59 4.69
N TYR A 173 -2.54 2.68 3.41
CA TYR A 173 -3.09 1.82 2.37
C TYR A 173 -2.06 0.77 1.98
N VAL A 174 -2.38 -0.51 2.19
CA VAL A 174 -1.44 -1.61 1.98
C VAL A 174 -1.83 -2.39 0.73
N SER A 175 -0.88 -2.60 -0.18
CA SER A 175 -1.04 -3.46 -1.36
C SER A 175 -0.12 -4.68 -1.28
N SER A 176 -0.62 -5.82 -1.77
CA SER A 176 0.18 -7.04 -1.93
C SER A 176 1.08 -6.97 -3.16
N ARG A 177 1.86 -8.04 -3.39
CA ARG A 177 2.55 -8.27 -4.65
C ARG A 177 1.57 -8.35 -5.84
N ILE A 178 2.09 -8.03 -7.03
CA ILE A 178 1.53 -8.45 -8.32
C ILE A 178 1.83 -9.95 -8.55
N TYR A 179 1.36 -10.52 -9.65
CA TYR A 179 1.64 -11.91 -10.03
C TYR A 179 3.14 -12.22 -10.05
N GLY A 180 3.54 -13.36 -9.49
CA GLY A 180 4.94 -13.80 -9.42
C GLY A 180 5.29 -14.97 -10.32
N GLY A 181 4.36 -15.44 -11.18
CA GLY A 181 4.50 -16.71 -11.89
C GLY A 181 5.49 -16.69 -13.05
N TYR A 182 5.97 -15.51 -13.41
CA TYR A 182 7.03 -15.32 -14.41
C TYR A 182 8.42 -15.16 -13.82
N SER A 183 8.55 -15.13 -12.48
CA SER A 183 9.83 -14.92 -11.79
C SER A 183 10.84 -15.99 -12.17
N GLU A 184 12.00 -15.56 -12.68
CA GLU A 184 13.15 -16.43 -13.00
C GLU A 184 14.16 -16.50 -11.84
N THR A 185 13.87 -15.80 -10.74
CA THR A 185 14.68 -15.76 -9.52
C THR A 185 13.87 -16.23 -8.30
N ASP A 186 14.55 -16.41 -7.17
CA ASP A 186 13.93 -16.76 -5.90
C ASP A 186 13.61 -15.54 -5.01
N LEU A 187 13.55 -14.33 -5.58
CA LEU A 187 13.21 -13.12 -4.83
C LEU A 187 11.81 -13.26 -4.21
N SER A 188 10.76 -13.43 -5.01
CA SER A 188 9.40 -13.68 -4.50
C SER A 188 8.52 -14.28 -5.61
N PRO A 189 8.77 -15.54 -5.99
CA PRO A 189 7.98 -16.24 -7.00
C PRO A 189 6.62 -16.68 -6.45
N GLU A 190 5.76 -17.25 -7.30
CA GLU A 190 4.58 -17.99 -6.82
C GLU A 190 4.98 -19.27 -6.06
N PRO A 191 4.22 -19.68 -5.02
CA PRO A 191 2.98 -19.07 -4.51
C PRO A 191 3.20 -17.92 -3.52
N ILE A 192 4.44 -17.54 -3.21
CA ILE A 192 4.76 -16.54 -2.17
C ILE A 192 4.18 -15.16 -2.55
N ALA A 193 4.21 -14.80 -3.84
CA ALA A 193 3.59 -13.56 -4.33
C ALA A 193 2.08 -13.54 -4.07
N TYR A 194 1.34 -14.58 -4.44
CA TYR A 194 -0.08 -14.74 -4.11
C TYR A 194 -0.32 -14.71 -2.58
N GLU A 195 0.48 -15.46 -1.82
CA GLU A 195 0.32 -15.63 -0.38
C GLU A 195 0.61 -14.34 0.41
N SER A 196 1.37 -13.40 -0.15
CA SER A 196 1.56 -12.06 0.44
C SER A 196 0.24 -11.31 0.64
N ALA A 197 -0.80 -11.62 -0.14
CA ALA A 197 -2.12 -11.02 0.02
C ALA A 197 -2.83 -11.50 1.30
N PHE A 198 -2.57 -12.72 1.77
CA PHE A 198 -3.06 -13.18 3.07
C PHE A 198 -2.38 -12.42 4.22
N ALA A 199 -1.11 -12.06 4.08
CA ALA A 199 -0.42 -11.25 5.08
C ALA A 199 -1.07 -9.87 5.25
N VAL A 200 -1.40 -9.21 4.13
CA VAL A 200 -2.11 -7.93 4.13
C VAL A 200 -3.52 -8.07 4.70
N LYS A 201 -4.27 -9.09 4.25
CA LYS A 201 -5.60 -9.42 4.80
C LYS A 201 -5.54 -9.57 6.32
N TRP A 202 -4.66 -10.43 6.83
CA TRP A 202 -4.57 -10.73 8.26
C TRP A 202 -4.11 -9.53 9.09
N LEU A 203 -3.25 -8.65 8.55
CA LEU A 203 -2.93 -7.38 9.20
C LEU A 203 -4.19 -6.53 9.38
N ILE A 204 -5.01 -6.38 8.33
CA ILE A 204 -6.22 -5.57 8.38
C ILE A 204 -7.27 -6.20 9.31
N GLU A 205 -7.42 -7.52 9.28
CA GLU A 205 -8.30 -8.23 10.23
C GLU A 205 -7.87 -8.03 11.69
N GLU A 206 -6.56 -8.08 11.95
CA GLU A 206 -6.00 -7.78 13.27
C GLU A 206 -6.32 -6.33 13.69
N ARG A 207 -6.19 -5.36 12.78
CA ARG A 207 -6.52 -3.95 13.05
C ARG A 207 -8.02 -3.75 13.30
N ILE A 208 -8.89 -4.41 12.55
CA ILE A 208 -10.34 -4.39 12.75
C ILE A 208 -10.69 -4.94 14.15
N ASN A 209 -10.09 -6.05 14.55
CA ASN A 209 -10.38 -6.69 15.85
C ASN A 209 -9.83 -5.90 17.04
N ASN A 210 -8.78 -5.09 16.82
CA ASN A 210 -8.14 -4.26 17.85
C ASN A 210 -8.49 -2.77 17.71
N SER A 211 -9.57 -2.43 17.01
CA SER A 211 -10.06 -1.05 16.84
C SER A 211 -10.66 -0.51 18.15
N GLY A 212 -9.81 -0.25 19.14
CA GLY A 212 -10.18 0.52 20.33
C GLY A 212 -10.34 2.02 20.02
N PRO A 213 -10.85 2.83 20.96
CA PRO A 213 -11.09 4.26 20.77
C PRO A 213 -9.81 5.12 20.70
N ASP A 214 -8.63 4.51 20.69
CA ASP A 214 -7.36 5.23 20.65
C ASP A 214 -7.07 5.73 19.23
N SER A 215 -7.19 7.05 19.05
CA SER A 215 -6.92 7.75 17.79
C SER A 215 -5.44 7.85 17.44
N SER A 216 -4.53 7.37 18.30
CA SER A 216 -3.08 7.51 18.09
C SER A 216 -2.49 6.52 17.07
N VAL A 217 -3.24 5.51 16.65
CA VAL A 217 -2.75 4.51 15.70
C VAL A 217 -3.44 4.70 14.35
N PRO A 218 -2.69 4.79 13.24
CA PRO A 218 -3.29 5.03 11.93
C PRO A 218 -4.31 3.94 11.56
N TRP A 219 -5.30 4.36 10.78
CA TRP A 219 -6.23 3.44 10.14
C TRP A 219 -5.52 2.73 8.98
N VAL A 220 -5.65 1.41 8.93
CA VAL A 220 -4.92 0.55 7.98
C VAL A 220 -5.92 -0.23 7.15
N SER A 221 -5.87 -0.08 5.85
CA SER A 221 -6.78 -0.79 4.95
C SER A 221 -6.10 -1.16 3.65
N TRP A 222 -6.82 -1.85 2.78
CA TRP A 222 -6.33 -2.20 1.47
C TRP A 222 -6.13 -0.94 0.64
N GLY A 223 -4.95 -0.82 0.00
CA GLY A 223 -4.81 -0.10 -1.26
C GLY A 223 -5.45 -0.91 -2.40
N PRO A 224 -5.16 -0.62 -3.67
CA PRO A 224 -5.59 -1.51 -4.74
C PRO A 224 -5.04 -2.93 -4.51
N TYR A 225 -5.90 -3.93 -4.65
CA TYR A 225 -5.47 -5.34 -4.66
C TYR A 225 -4.88 -5.66 -6.03
N LEU A 226 -3.58 -5.92 -6.08
CA LEU A 226 -2.81 -5.94 -7.34
C LEU A 226 -2.67 -7.33 -7.98
N TRP A 227 -3.00 -8.39 -7.25
CA TRP A 227 -2.76 -9.75 -7.72
C TRP A 227 -3.91 -10.29 -8.59
N ALA A 228 -3.55 -10.98 -9.67
CA ALA A 228 -4.40 -11.83 -10.50
C ALA A 228 -3.56 -13.01 -11.04
N ASP A 229 -4.19 -14.08 -11.50
CA ASP A 229 -3.52 -15.35 -11.83
C ASP A 229 -2.98 -15.39 -13.26
N GLY A 230 -1.97 -14.57 -13.54
CA GLY A 230 -1.39 -14.46 -14.87
C GLY A 230 -2.44 -14.07 -15.91
N LEU A 231 -2.56 -14.86 -16.97
CA LEU A 231 -3.55 -14.64 -18.04
C LEU A 231 -4.98 -15.07 -17.66
N THR A 232 -5.18 -15.72 -16.52
CA THR A 232 -6.54 -16.03 -16.03
C THR A 232 -7.13 -14.76 -15.43
N PRO A 233 -8.20 -14.19 -16.02
CA PRO A 233 -8.76 -12.93 -15.54
C PRO A 233 -9.35 -13.10 -14.14
N ARG A 234 -9.03 -12.15 -13.27
CA ARG A 234 -9.80 -11.90 -12.04
C ARG A 234 -11.22 -11.45 -12.42
N SER A 235 -12.16 -11.52 -11.48
CA SER A 235 -13.57 -11.12 -11.73
C SER A 235 -13.78 -9.72 -12.30
N ASP A 236 -12.83 -8.80 -12.12
CA ASP A 236 -12.81 -7.44 -12.68
C ASP A 236 -12.04 -7.32 -14.00
N GLY A 237 -11.56 -8.43 -14.56
CA GLY A 237 -10.81 -8.49 -15.81
C GLY A 237 -9.31 -8.29 -15.68
N LEU A 238 -8.77 -8.06 -14.47
CA LEU A 238 -7.32 -7.90 -14.30
C LEU A 238 -6.58 -9.19 -14.70
N THR A 239 -5.56 -9.02 -15.55
CA THR A 239 -4.60 -10.05 -15.94
C THR A 239 -3.16 -9.52 -15.88
N TRP A 240 -2.23 -10.45 -15.78
CA TRP A 240 -0.79 -10.24 -15.82
C TRP A 240 -0.20 -11.10 -16.95
N GLU A 241 0.27 -10.45 -18.01
CA GLU A 241 0.98 -11.10 -19.11
C GLU A 241 2.50 -10.96 -18.95
N ARG A 242 3.28 -11.80 -19.65
CA ARG A 242 4.75 -11.77 -19.50
C ARG A 242 5.36 -10.40 -19.84
N SER A 243 4.77 -9.68 -20.79
CA SER A 243 5.14 -8.30 -21.21
C SER A 243 4.89 -7.25 -20.12
N ASP A 244 4.08 -7.52 -19.11
CA ASP A 244 3.96 -6.64 -17.94
C ASP A 244 5.20 -6.71 -17.03
N PHE A 245 6.16 -7.59 -17.30
CA PHE A 245 7.34 -7.80 -16.47
C PHE A 245 8.62 -7.62 -17.28
N GLY A 246 9.66 -7.14 -16.62
CA GLY A 246 11.02 -7.10 -17.16
C GLY A 246 11.62 -8.50 -17.34
N PRO A 247 12.86 -8.59 -17.84
CA PRO A 247 13.51 -9.86 -18.15
C PRO A 247 13.57 -10.85 -16.97
N ASP A 248 13.65 -10.39 -15.73
CA ASP A 248 13.70 -11.28 -14.56
C ASP A 248 12.34 -11.85 -14.11
N GLY A 249 11.24 -11.33 -14.66
CA GLY A 249 9.88 -11.73 -14.29
C GLY A 249 9.45 -11.33 -12.87
N VAL A 250 10.23 -10.48 -12.19
CA VAL A 250 9.97 -9.97 -10.83
C VAL A 250 9.61 -8.50 -10.87
N HIS A 251 10.42 -7.71 -11.59
CA HIS A 251 10.18 -6.28 -11.72
C HIS A 251 9.16 -6.03 -12.83
N PRO A 252 8.17 -5.17 -12.62
CA PRO A 252 7.26 -4.80 -13.68
C PRO A 252 8.00 -4.07 -14.81
N SER A 253 7.60 -4.32 -16.05
CA SER A 253 8.03 -3.52 -17.21
C SER A 253 7.37 -2.14 -17.16
N ALA A 254 7.71 -1.24 -18.09
CA ALA A 254 7.00 0.04 -18.22
C ALA A 254 5.47 -0.14 -18.38
N GLN A 255 5.03 -1.21 -19.05
CA GLN A 255 3.61 -1.53 -19.19
C GLN A 255 3.00 -1.99 -17.86
N GLY A 256 3.66 -2.90 -17.14
CA GLY A 256 3.19 -3.35 -15.82
C GLY A 256 3.16 -2.22 -14.79
N VAL A 257 4.18 -1.34 -14.81
CA VAL A 257 4.25 -0.13 -13.99
C VAL A 257 3.06 0.78 -14.28
N LEU A 258 2.76 1.04 -15.56
CA LEU A 258 1.60 1.85 -15.95
C LEU A 258 0.28 1.21 -15.52
N LYS A 259 0.16 -0.12 -15.60
CA LYS A 259 -1.01 -0.86 -15.16
C LYS A 259 -1.26 -0.67 -13.65
N VAL A 260 -0.25 -0.88 -12.80
CA VAL A 260 -0.39 -0.64 -11.35
C VAL A 260 -0.67 0.83 -11.06
N ALA A 261 0.03 1.76 -11.71
CA ALA A 261 -0.17 3.19 -11.51
C ALA A 261 -1.59 3.64 -11.85
N THR A 262 -2.20 3.03 -12.88
CA THR A 262 -3.60 3.27 -13.25
C THR A 262 -4.54 2.75 -12.17
N MET A 263 -4.31 1.54 -11.65
CA MET A 263 -5.09 1.00 -10.53
C MET A 263 -4.98 1.86 -9.27
N LEU A 264 -3.79 2.42 -8.99
CA LEU A 264 -3.59 3.37 -7.90
C LEU A 264 -4.40 4.65 -8.13
N LEU A 265 -4.32 5.24 -9.32
CA LEU A 265 -5.08 6.44 -9.64
C LEU A 265 -6.59 6.20 -9.50
N GLU A 266 -7.12 5.10 -10.04
CA GLU A 266 -8.52 4.72 -9.91
C GLU A 266 -8.94 4.51 -8.46
N PHE A 267 -8.08 3.87 -7.64
CA PHE A 267 -8.30 3.69 -6.21
C PHE A 267 -8.44 5.04 -5.49
N PHE A 268 -7.49 5.96 -5.69
CA PHE A 268 -7.51 7.26 -5.03
C PHE A 268 -8.64 8.17 -5.55
N GLN A 269 -8.99 8.05 -6.84
CA GLN A 269 -10.08 8.78 -7.48
C GLN A 269 -11.48 8.42 -6.96
N ASN A 270 -11.69 7.14 -6.65
CA ASN A 270 -13.03 6.59 -6.40
C ASN A 270 -13.28 6.19 -4.94
N GLY A 271 -12.24 6.02 -4.13
CA GLY A 271 -12.36 5.59 -2.75
C GLY A 271 -13.01 6.65 -1.84
N THR A 272 -13.93 6.22 -0.98
CA THR A 272 -14.60 7.07 0.03
C THR A 272 -13.63 7.62 1.07
N THR A 273 -12.53 6.91 1.33
CA THR A 273 -11.48 7.32 2.28
C THR A 273 -10.32 8.06 1.61
N THR A 274 -10.29 8.16 0.28
CA THR A 274 -9.19 8.79 -0.47
C THR A 274 -9.62 10.07 -1.17
N LYS A 275 -10.77 10.03 -1.84
CA LYS A 275 -11.27 11.11 -2.70
C LYS A 275 -11.36 12.47 -2.01
N PRO A 276 -11.84 12.60 -0.74
CA PRO A 276 -12.05 13.91 -0.13
C PRO A 276 -10.80 14.78 0.03
N TRP A 277 -9.62 14.18 0.16
CA TRP A 277 -8.35 14.90 0.31
C TRP A 277 -7.45 14.80 -0.93
N PHE A 278 -7.62 13.75 -1.75
CA PHE A 278 -6.87 13.56 -2.99
C PHE A 278 -7.28 14.56 -4.07
N PHE A 279 -8.57 14.89 -4.12
CA PHE A 279 -9.10 15.94 -4.99
C PHE A 279 -9.59 17.14 -4.20
N SER A 280 -9.37 18.32 -4.77
CA SER A 280 -10.08 19.50 -4.29
C SER A 280 -11.56 19.35 -4.67
N LEU A 281 -12.46 19.64 -3.72
CA LEU A 281 -13.81 20.03 -4.10
C LEU A 281 -13.64 21.28 -4.98
N MET A 282 -14.10 21.23 -6.24
CA MET A 282 -14.02 22.40 -7.11
C MET A 282 -14.64 23.60 -6.38
N PRO A 283 -14.02 24.79 -6.46
CA PRO A 283 -14.60 26.01 -5.89
C PRO A 283 -15.99 26.31 -6.45
#